data_AF-A0A1A0M281-F1
#
_entry.id   AF-A0A1A0M281-F1
#
_cell.length_a   1.000
_cell.length_b   1.000
_cell.length_c   1.000
_cell.angle_alpha   90.00
_cell.angle_beta   90.00
_cell.angle_gamma   90.00
#
_symmetry.space_group_name_H-M   'P 1'
#
loop_
_entity.id
_entity.type
_entity.pdbx_description
1 polymer ?
#
loop_
_entity_poly.entity_id
_entity_poly.type
_entity_poly.pdbx_seq_one_letter_code
_entity_poly.pdbx_strand_id
1 'polypeptide(L)'
;MIDLKLLREDPDAVRRSQLSRGEDPALVDALLAADSNRRAAISAADALRGEQKAASKSVGAASADERPALLQRAKELAGQVKAAEAAQAEAEEAFTAAHMAISNVILDGVPAGGEDDFAVLDIVGEPPQLRDPKDHLELGESLGLIDMQRGAKVSGSRFYFLTGRGALLQLGLLQLALQLAVENGFVPMIPPVLVRPEVMSGTGFLGAHAEEVYRVEADDLYLVGTSEVPLAGYHSDEILDLSAGPLRYAGWSSCFRREAGSYGKDTRGIIRVHQFDKVEGFVYCEPAHAESEHQHLLGWQREMLARIEVPYRVIDIAAGDLGSSAARKFDCEAWVPTQGTYRELTSTSNCTTFQARRLATRYRDANGKPQTAATLNGTLGTTRWLVSILENHQQPDGSVRVPAALVPFVGTELLEPA
;
A
#
# COMPACT_ATOMS: atom_id res chain seq x y z
N MET A 1 8.56 7.89 -1.89
CA MET A 1 9.80 8.53 -2.39
C MET A 1 10.96 7.76 -1.77
N ILE A 2 12.03 7.51 -2.51
CA ILE A 2 13.21 6.80 -1.98
C ILE A 2 14.13 7.73 -1.17
N ASP A 3 15.09 7.17 -0.42
CA ASP A 3 16.12 7.97 0.24
C ASP A 3 17.10 8.56 -0.79
N LEU A 4 17.19 9.90 -0.85
CA LEU A 4 18.13 10.58 -1.74
C LEU A 4 19.59 10.34 -1.33
N LYS A 5 19.87 9.99 -0.06
CA LYS A 5 21.22 9.61 0.35
C LYS A 5 21.66 8.34 -0.38
N LEU A 6 20.81 7.31 -0.41
CA LEU A 6 21.06 6.08 -1.17
C LEU A 6 21.28 6.38 -2.65
N LEU A 7 20.41 7.21 -3.25
CA LEU A 7 20.55 7.61 -4.65
C LEU A 7 21.92 8.26 -4.95
N ARG A 8 22.42 9.10 -4.05
CA ARG A 8 23.68 9.84 -4.26
C ARG A 8 24.92 8.98 -3.98
N GLU A 9 24.84 8.10 -3.00
CA GLU A 9 25.97 7.27 -2.55
C GLU A 9 26.13 6.00 -3.39
N ASP A 10 25.02 5.37 -3.80
CA ASP A 10 25.01 4.18 -4.65
C ASP A 10 23.84 4.23 -5.66
N PRO A 11 23.96 5.06 -6.71
CA PRO A 11 22.94 5.11 -7.75
C PRO A 11 22.82 3.79 -8.52
N ASP A 12 23.88 2.97 -8.58
CA ASP A 12 23.86 1.70 -9.28
C ASP A 12 22.98 0.66 -8.55
N ALA A 13 22.94 0.68 -7.21
CA ALA A 13 21.95 -0.12 -6.47
C ALA A 13 20.52 0.26 -6.83
N VAL A 14 20.23 1.56 -6.95
CA VAL A 14 18.89 2.01 -7.36
C VAL A 14 18.59 1.55 -8.79
N ARG A 15 19.53 1.68 -9.73
CA ARG A 15 19.36 1.19 -11.12
C ARG A 15 19.11 -0.32 -11.18
N ARG A 16 19.88 -1.12 -10.44
CA ARG A 16 19.68 -2.58 -10.35
C ARG A 16 18.29 -2.92 -9.81
N SER A 17 17.83 -2.20 -8.80
CA SER A 17 16.47 -2.38 -8.26
C SER A 17 15.41 -2.08 -9.33
N GLN A 18 15.51 -0.95 -10.06
CA GLN A 18 14.51 -0.62 -11.07
C GLN A 18 14.52 -1.63 -12.23
N LEU A 19 15.71 -2.07 -12.67
CA LEU A 19 15.84 -3.15 -13.66
C LEU A 19 15.19 -4.45 -13.20
N SER A 20 15.39 -4.84 -11.94
CA SER A 20 14.77 -6.05 -11.37
C SER A 20 13.24 -5.96 -11.36
N ARG A 21 12.70 -4.76 -11.17
CA ARG A 21 11.26 -4.47 -11.27
C ARG A 21 10.74 -4.44 -12.72
N GLY A 22 11.61 -4.51 -13.72
CA GLY A 22 11.23 -4.29 -15.12
C GLY A 22 10.94 -2.81 -15.46
N GLU A 23 11.35 -1.88 -14.59
CA GLU A 23 11.18 -0.44 -14.77
C GLU A 23 12.40 0.18 -15.49
N ASP A 24 12.20 1.37 -16.08
CA ASP A 24 13.25 2.06 -16.83
C ASP A 24 14.33 2.62 -15.88
N PRO A 25 15.59 2.11 -15.93
CA PRO A 25 16.67 2.63 -15.10
C PRO A 25 17.05 4.07 -15.42
N ALA A 26 16.70 4.61 -16.60
CA ALA A 26 16.97 6.00 -16.96
C ALA A 26 16.21 6.99 -16.07
N LEU A 27 15.13 6.56 -15.40
CA LEU A 27 14.45 7.37 -14.39
C LEU A 27 15.38 7.72 -13.22
N VAL A 28 16.35 6.86 -12.89
CA VAL A 28 17.36 7.12 -11.84
C VAL A 28 18.27 8.27 -12.26
N ASP A 29 18.68 8.31 -13.53
CA ASP A 29 19.50 9.39 -14.09
C ASP A 29 18.72 10.70 -14.15
N ALA A 30 17.45 10.64 -14.53
CA ALA A 30 16.55 11.80 -14.51
C ALA A 30 16.42 12.38 -13.10
N LEU A 31 16.26 11.52 -12.08
CA LEU A 31 16.18 11.97 -10.68
C LEU A 31 17.52 12.54 -10.19
N LEU A 32 18.65 11.94 -10.54
CA LEU A 32 19.98 12.47 -10.20
C LEU A 32 20.21 13.87 -10.80
N ALA A 33 19.87 14.04 -12.07
CA ALA A 33 19.97 15.32 -12.76
C ALA A 33 19.05 16.36 -12.11
N ALA A 34 17.80 15.99 -11.82
CA ALA A 34 16.84 16.88 -11.17
C ALA A 34 17.29 17.28 -9.75
N ASP A 35 17.83 16.35 -8.94
CA ASP A 35 18.38 16.67 -7.62
C ASP A 35 19.59 17.61 -7.71
N SER A 36 20.48 17.39 -8.69
CA SER A 36 21.63 18.27 -8.92
C SER A 36 21.18 19.68 -9.31
N ASN A 37 20.25 19.79 -10.26
CA ASN A 37 19.70 21.07 -10.72
C ASN A 37 18.99 21.81 -9.59
N ARG A 38 18.17 21.12 -8.80
CA ARG A 38 17.49 21.69 -7.64
C ARG A 38 18.48 22.25 -6.61
N ARG A 39 19.53 21.49 -6.27
CA ARG A 39 20.58 21.97 -5.35
C ARG A 39 21.32 23.18 -5.90
N ALA A 40 21.64 23.20 -7.20
CA ALA A 40 22.28 24.33 -7.84
C ALA A 40 21.39 25.59 -7.85
N ALA A 41 20.09 25.43 -8.15
CA ALA A 41 19.12 26.52 -8.13
C ALA A 41 18.93 27.11 -6.73
N ILE A 42 18.84 26.27 -5.69
CA ILE A 42 18.79 26.70 -4.28
C ILE A 42 20.05 27.51 -3.94
N SER A 43 21.23 26.98 -4.25
CA SER A 43 22.49 27.67 -3.96
C SER A 43 22.61 29.02 -4.68
N ALA A 44 22.14 29.12 -5.92
CA ALA A 44 22.15 30.35 -6.69
C ALA A 44 21.17 31.39 -6.11
N ALA A 45 19.96 30.96 -5.75
CA ALA A 45 18.97 31.81 -5.11
C ALA A 45 19.47 32.34 -3.76
N ASP A 46 20.05 31.49 -2.93
CA ASP A 46 20.60 31.90 -1.62
C ASP A 46 21.78 32.88 -1.76
N ALA A 47 22.67 32.66 -2.73
CA ALA A 47 23.76 33.58 -3.03
C ALA A 47 23.23 34.96 -3.44
N LEU A 48 22.26 35.02 -4.37
CA LEU A 48 21.65 36.27 -4.83
C LEU A 48 20.88 36.99 -3.72
N ARG A 49 20.15 36.28 -2.85
CA ARG A 49 19.51 36.86 -1.66
C ARG A 49 20.55 37.46 -0.71
N GLY A 50 21.68 36.77 -0.54
CA GLY A 50 22.82 37.25 0.23
C GLY A 50 23.39 38.56 -0.34
N GLU A 51 23.66 38.59 -1.64
CA GLU A 51 24.15 39.79 -2.35
C GLU A 51 23.15 40.96 -2.26
N GLN A 52 21.87 40.71 -2.49
CA GLN A 52 20.82 41.71 -2.39
C GLN A 52 20.77 42.32 -0.98
N LYS A 53 20.78 41.46 0.05
CA LYS A 53 20.76 41.91 1.46
C LYS A 53 22.01 42.73 1.80
N ALA A 54 23.18 42.36 1.29
CA ALA A 54 24.40 43.13 1.46
C ALA A 54 24.31 44.49 0.76
N ALA A 55 23.87 44.54 -0.50
CA ALA A 55 23.69 45.77 -1.26
C ALA A 55 22.69 46.73 -0.59
N SER A 56 21.53 46.21 -0.12
CA SER A 56 20.53 47.01 0.59
C SER A 56 21.07 47.60 1.91
N LYS A 57 21.94 46.88 2.64
CA LYS A 57 22.61 47.43 3.82
C LYS A 57 23.57 48.55 3.47
N SER A 58 24.33 48.40 2.39
CA SER A 58 25.29 49.42 1.92
C SER A 58 24.60 50.73 1.51
N VAL A 59 23.37 50.69 0.98
CA VAL A 59 22.57 51.89 0.66
C VAL A 59 22.30 52.77 1.90
N GLY A 60 22.15 52.16 3.08
CA GLY A 60 21.94 52.88 4.34
C GLY A 60 23.17 53.62 4.85
N ALA A 61 24.37 53.16 4.48
CA ALA A 61 25.66 53.72 4.90
C ALA A 61 26.35 54.58 3.81
N ALA A 62 25.76 54.68 2.62
CA ALA A 62 26.35 55.36 1.47
C ALA A 62 26.25 56.88 1.55
N SER A 63 27.26 57.57 0.99
CA SER A 63 27.23 59.01 0.75
C SER A 63 26.17 59.39 -0.30
N ALA A 64 25.79 60.67 -0.37
CA ALA A 64 24.76 61.15 -1.31
C ALA A 64 25.11 60.87 -2.78
N ASP A 65 26.40 60.85 -3.12
CA ASP A 65 26.89 60.65 -4.48
C ASP A 65 26.96 59.16 -4.89
N GLU A 66 27.16 58.24 -3.93
CA GLU A 66 27.24 56.79 -4.18
C GLU A 66 25.88 56.10 -4.12
N ARG A 67 24.92 56.72 -3.43
CA ARG A 67 23.58 56.18 -3.20
C ARG A 67 22.81 55.82 -4.49
N PRO A 68 22.83 56.61 -5.59
CA PRO A 68 22.11 56.25 -6.81
C PRO A 68 22.60 54.96 -7.47
N ALA A 69 23.92 54.75 -7.51
CA ALA A 69 24.51 53.55 -8.09
C ALA A 69 24.18 52.29 -7.25
N LEU A 70 24.23 52.41 -5.92
CA LEU A 70 23.87 51.32 -5.02
C LEU A 70 22.38 50.98 -5.06
N LEU A 71 21.51 51.98 -5.20
CA LEU A 71 20.07 51.76 -5.40
C LEU A 71 19.78 51.04 -6.71
N GLN A 72 20.47 51.41 -7.80
CA GLN A 72 20.34 50.74 -9.08
C GLN A 72 20.82 49.28 -9.00
N ARG A 73 21.98 49.02 -8.39
CA ARG A 73 22.48 47.67 -8.15
C ARG A 73 21.54 46.83 -7.29
N ALA A 74 20.96 47.40 -6.23
CA ALA A 74 19.99 46.73 -5.38
C ALA A 74 18.70 46.37 -6.15
N LYS A 75 18.25 47.25 -7.06
CA LYS A 75 17.09 47.01 -7.93
C LYS A 75 17.36 45.90 -8.95
N GLU A 76 18.55 45.87 -9.54
CA GLU A 76 18.97 44.79 -10.44
C GLU A 76 19.04 43.44 -9.71
N LEU A 77 19.66 43.42 -8.52
CA LEU A 77 19.71 42.23 -7.67
C LEU A 77 18.30 41.76 -7.28
N ALA A 78 17.36 42.66 -7.00
CA ALA A 78 15.97 42.29 -6.75
C ALA A 78 15.33 41.58 -7.95
N GLY A 79 15.61 42.02 -9.18
CA GLY A 79 15.17 41.34 -10.40
C GLY A 79 15.80 39.95 -10.56
N GLN A 80 17.10 39.82 -10.27
CA GLN A 80 17.82 38.55 -10.33
C GLN A 80 17.33 37.55 -9.26
N VAL A 81 17.08 38.02 -8.03
CA VAL A 81 16.50 37.19 -6.96
C VAL A 81 15.14 36.67 -7.38
N LYS A 82 14.25 37.53 -7.91
CA LYS A 82 12.94 37.09 -8.39
C LYS A 82 13.03 36.02 -9.49
N ALA A 83 13.97 36.17 -10.42
CA ALA A 83 14.20 35.16 -11.47
C ALA A 83 14.77 33.85 -10.90
N ALA A 84 15.71 33.93 -9.94
CA ALA A 84 16.28 32.77 -9.28
C ALA A 84 15.25 32.01 -8.42
N GLU A 85 14.32 32.73 -7.78
CA GLU A 85 13.21 32.12 -7.03
C GLU A 85 12.23 31.38 -7.94
N ALA A 86 11.93 31.95 -9.11
CA ALA A 86 11.13 31.25 -10.13
C ALA A 86 11.83 29.98 -10.63
N ALA A 87 13.13 30.06 -10.94
CA ALA A 87 13.92 28.90 -11.36
C ALA A 87 14.06 27.85 -10.24
N GLN A 88 14.16 28.28 -8.98
CA GLN A 88 14.15 27.39 -7.82
C GLN A 88 12.82 26.64 -7.72
N ALA A 89 11.68 27.31 -7.91
CA ALA A 89 10.36 26.68 -7.88
C ALA A 89 10.18 25.67 -9.03
N GLU A 90 10.59 26.03 -10.24
CA GLU A 90 10.57 25.12 -11.41
C GLU A 90 11.45 23.88 -11.18
N ALA A 91 12.66 24.07 -10.63
CA ALA A 91 13.55 22.97 -10.32
C ALA A 91 13.01 22.06 -9.19
N GLU A 92 12.28 22.61 -8.22
CA GLU A 92 11.60 21.84 -7.16
C GLU A 92 10.45 21.01 -7.71
N GLU A 93 9.65 21.56 -8.63
CA GLU A 93 8.55 20.84 -9.29
C GLU A 93 9.09 19.69 -10.14
N ALA A 94 10.10 19.95 -10.97
CA ALA A 94 10.75 18.92 -11.80
C ALA A 94 11.39 17.82 -10.95
N PHE A 95 12.04 18.19 -9.84
CA PHE A 95 12.58 17.25 -8.88
C PHE A 95 11.49 16.39 -8.23
N THR A 96 10.40 17.01 -7.78
CA THR A 96 9.28 16.29 -7.14
C THR A 96 8.67 15.28 -8.11
N ALA A 97 8.43 15.69 -9.35
CA ALA A 97 7.90 14.80 -10.40
C ALA A 97 8.84 13.62 -10.65
N ALA A 98 10.15 13.87 -10.83
CA ALA A 98 11.14 12.82 -11.03
C ALA A 98 11.26 11.87 -9.82
N HIS A 99 11.14 12.39 -8.59
CA HIS A 99 11.26 11.60 -7.38
C HIS A 99 10.02 10.74 -7.11
N MET A 100 8.84 11.25 -7.49
CA MET A 100 7.58 10.52 -7.40
C MET A 100 7.50 9.36 -8.40
N ALA A 101 8.18 9.47 -9.54
CA ALA A 101 8.22 8.47 -10.60
C ALA A 101 9.06 7.22 -10.27
N ILE A 102 9.88 7.27 -9.21
CA ILE A 102 10.72 6.14 -8.80
C ILE A 102 9.97 5.25 -7.78
N SER A 103 9.81 3.97 -8.12
CA SER A 103 9.34 2.93 -7.21
C SER A 103 10.34 2.65 -6.09
N ASN A 104 9.87 2.06 -5.00
CA ASN A 104 10.70 1.78 -3.83
C ASN A 104 11.90 0.88 -4.19
N VAL A 105 13.03 1.09 -3.52
CA VAL A 105 14.20 0.21 -3.72
C VAL A 105 13.92 -1.12 -3.04
N ILE A 106 14.11 -2.22 -3.77
CA ILE A 106 13.86 -3.58 -3.26
C ILE A 106 14.90 -3.96 -2.22
N LEU A 107 14.51 -4.84 -1.28
CA LEU A 107 15.43 -5.45 -0.33
C LEU A 107 16.25 -6.56 -1.00
N ASP A 108 17.40 -6.88 -0.41
CA ASP A 108 18.22 -7.99 -0.86
C ASP A 108 17.44 -9.33 -0.76
N GLY A 109 17.62 -10.18 -1.77
CA GLY A 109 17.01 -11.51 -1.82
C GLY A 109 15.61 -11.56 -2.46
N VAL A 110 15.03 -10.42 -2.85
CA VAL A 110 13.80 -10.39 -3.65
C VAL A 110 14.05 -11.05 -5.02
N PRO A 111 13.23 -12.01 -5.47
CA PRO A 111 13.35 -12.60 -6.80
C PRO A 111 13.24 -11.53 -7.90
N ALA A 112 14.08 -11.61 -8.93
CA ALA A 112 13.92 -10.75 -10.11
C ALA A 112 12.87 -11.34 -11.06
N GLY A 113 12.20 -10.49 -11.85
CA GLY A 113 11.25 -10.93 -12.86
C GLY A 113 9.81 -10.51 -12.58
N GLY A 114 8.87 -11.09 -13.34
CA GLY A 114 7.45 -10.74 -13.32
C GLY A 114 6.62 -11.63 -12.39
N GLU A 115 5.29 -11.58 -12.57
CA GLU A 115 4.29 -12.28 -11.74
C GLU A 115 4.59 -13.78 -11.56
N ASP A 116 5.13 -14.46 -12.57
CA ASP A 116 5.40 -15.92 -12.53
C ASP A 116 6.77 -16.29 -11.92
N ASP A 117 7.64 -15.31 -11.62
CA ASP A 117 9.03 -15.53 -11.16
C ASP A 117 9.17 -15.55 -9.62
N PHE A 118 8.05 -15.71 -8.90
CA PHE A 118 8.05 -15.80 -7.43
C PHE A 118 8.84 -17.01 -6.91
N ALA A 119 9.31 -16.94 -5.66
CA ALA A 119 9.92 -18.07 -4.98
C ALA A 119 8.94 -18.68 -3.96
N VAL A 120 8.71 -20.00 -4.01
CA VAL A 120 7.93 -20.70 -2.97
C VAL A 120 8.79 -20.86 -1.73
N LEU A 121 8.35 -20.29 -0.62
CA LEU A 121 9.04 -20.36 0.67
C LEU A 121 8.56 -21.54 1.50
N ASP A 122 7.26 -21.86 1.43
CA ASP A 122 6.64 -22.88 2.27
C ASP A 122 5.33 -23.41 1.65
N ILE A 123 4.96 -24.64 2.01
CA ILE A 123 3.69 -25.29 1.65
C ILE A 123 3.13 -25.94 2.90
N VAL A 124 1.91 -25.57 3.28
CA VAL A 124 1.27 -25.97 4.54
C VAL A 124 -0.07 -26.65 4.26
N GLY A 125 -0.24 -27.83 4.85
CA GLY A 125 -1.44 -28.65 4.68
C GLY A 125 -1.45 -29.45 3.38
N GLU A 126 -2.44 -30.31 3.22
CA GLU A 126 -2.66 -31.11 2.02
C GLU A 126 -3.96 -30.68 1.32
N PRO A 127 -3.93 -30.37 0.01
CA PRO A 127 -5.14 -30.15 -0.77
C PRO A 127 -6.17 -31.29 -0.61
N PRO A 128 -7.45 -30.99 -0.36
CA PRO A 128 -8.46 -32.02 -0.17
C PRO A 128 -8.69 -32.82 -1.45
N GLN A 129 -8.86 -34.14 -1.31
CA GLN A 129 -9.18 -35.04 -2.42
C GLN A 129 -10.70 -35.05 -2.66
N LEU A 130 -11.17 -34.05 -3.41
CA LEU A 130 -12.59 -33.90 -3.76
C LEU A 130 -12.87 -34.51 -5.13
N ARG A 131 -13.90 -35.35 -5.21
CA ARG A 131 -14.41 -35.86 -6.49
C ARG A 131 -15.46 -34.88 -7.01
N ASP A 132 -15.27 -34.39 -8.24
CA ASP A 132 -16.18 -33.48 -8.93
C ASP A 132 -16.50 -32.21 -8.09
N PRO A 133 -15.47 -31.44 -7.66
CA PRO A 133 -15.67 -30.30 -6.75
C PRO A 133 -16.54 -29.21 -7.40
N LYS A 134 -17.44 -28.64 -6.59
CA LYS A 134 -18.24 -27.46 -6.96
C LYS A 134 -17.47 -26.19 -6.67
N ASP A 135 -17.66 -25.18 -7.51
CA ASP A 135 -17.05 -23.87 -7.30
C ASP A 135 -17.78 -23.10 -6.20
N HIS A 136 -17.09 -22.11 -5.61
CA HIS A 136 -17.64 -21.29 -4.55
C HIS A 136 -18.93 -20.56 -4.93
N LEU A 137 -19.17 -20.28 -6.22
CA LEU A 137 -20.38 -19.60 -6.66
C LEU A 137 -21.56 -20.57 -6.70
N GLU A 138 -21.38 -21.77 -7.24
CA GLU A 138 -22.39 -22.83 -7.24
C GLU A 138 -22.79 -23.19 -5.80
N LEU A 139 -21.79 -23.37 -4.91
CA LEU A 139 -22.03 -23.60 -3.49
C LEU A 139 -22.73 -22.38 -2.85
N GLY A 140 -22.22 -21.17 -3.10
CA GLY A 140 -22.76 -19.95 -2.55
C GLY A 140 -24.22 -19.68 -2.94
N GLU A 141 -24.60 -19.93 -4.19
CA GLU A 141 -25.97 -19.75 -4.67
C GLU A 141 -26.89 -20.87 -4.17
N SER A 142 -26.46 -22.14 -4.22
CA SER A 142 -27.28 -23.27 -3.77
C SER A 142 -27.57 -23.26 -2.27
N LEU A 143 -26.65 -22.70 -1.47
CA LEU A 143 -26.80 -22.54 -0.02
C LEU A 143 -27.44 -21.18 0.36
N GLY A 144 -27.77 -20.32 -0.60
CA GLY A 144 -28.37 -19.01 -0.34
C GLY A 144 -27.43 -18.02 0.37
N LEU A 145 -26.12 -18.15 0.15
CA LEU A 145 -25.06 -17.32 0.75
C LEU A 145 -24.68 -16.14 -0.14
N ILE A 146 -24.71 -16.33 -1.46
CA ILE A 146 -24.29 -15.35 -2.47
C ILE A 146 -25.43 -15.15 -3.48
N ASP A 147 -25.74 -13.90 -3.78
CA ASP A 147 -26.70 -13.52 -4.82
C ASP A 147 -26.04 -12.59 -5.84
N MET A 148 -25.49 -13.19 -6.90
CA MET A 148 -24.89 -12.47 -8.02
C MET A 148 -25.94 -11.79 -8.89
N GLN A 149 -27.11 -12.41 -9.07
CA GLN A 149 -28.14 -11.89 -9.97
C GLN A 149 -28.68 -10.54 -9.48
N ARG A 150 -29.01 -10.43 -8.19
CA ARG A 150 -29.47 -9.18 -7.60
C ARG A 150 -28.33 -8.16 -7.48
N GLY A 151 -27.09 -8.61 -7.25
CA GLY A 151 -25.91 -7.73 -7.30
C GLY A 151 -25.75 -7.08 -8.68
N ALA A 152 -25.78 -7.88 -9.73
CA ALA A 152 -25.71 -7.41 -11.12
C ALA A 152 -26.87 -6.49 -11.50
N LYS A 153 -28.08 -6.80 -11.05
CA LYS A 153 -29.27 -5.98 -11.27
C LYS A 153 -29.14 -4.58 -10.65
N VAL A 154 -28.51 -4.46 -9.49
CA VAL A 154 -28.42 -3.20 -8.74
C VAL A 154 -27.20 -2.37 -9.16
N SER A 155 -26.04 -3.00 -9.33
CA SER A 155 -24.76 -2.28 -9.48
C SER A 155 -23.97 -2.64 -10.74
N GLY A 156 -24.46 -3.57 -11.57
CA GLY A 156 -23.72 -4.09 -12.73
C GLY A 156 -22.81 -5.27 -12.38
N SER A 157 -22.01 -5.73 -13.35
CA SER A 157 -21.14 -6.89 -13.18
C SER A 157 -20.16 -6.72 -12.01
N ARG A 158 -19.66 -7.84 -11.46
CA ARG A 158 -18.67 -7.87 -10.36
C ARG A 158 -19.17 -7.27 -9.03
N PHE A 159 -20.48 -7.18 -8.87
CA PHE A 159 -21.16 -6.91 -7.60
C PHE A 159 -22.06 -8.09 -7.22
N TYR A 160 -22.27 -8.25 -5.92
CA TYR A 160 -23.00 -9.37 -5.31
C TYR A 160 -23.65 -8.91 -4.00
N PHE A 161 -24.64 -9.66 -3.54
CA PHE A 161 -25.07 -9.62 -2.15
C PHE A 161 -24.55 -10.87 -1.43
N LEU A 162 -24.07 -10.72 -0.20
CA LEU A 162 -23.99 -11.81 0.75
C LEU A 162 -25.27 -11.84 1.58
N THR A 163 -25.84 -13.02 1.77
CA THR A 163 -27.14 -13.20 2.43
C THR A 163 -27.09 -14.25 3.52
N GLY A 164 -27.98 -14.14 4.51
CA GLY A 164 -28.14 -15.13 5.58
C GLY A 164 -26.82 -15.52 6.25
N ARG A 165 -26.52 -16.82 6.26
CA ARG A 165 -25.28 -17.36 6.82
C ARG A 165 -24.02 -16.93 6.05
N GLY A 166 -24.13 -16.55 4.77
CA GLY A 166 -23.01 -16.02 3.99
C GLY A 166 -22.55 -14.66 4.50
N ALA A 167 -23.50 -13.79 4.86
CA ALA A 167 -23.21 -12.51 5.49
C ALA A 167 -22.61 -12.71 6.90
N LEU A 168 -23.17 -13.62 7.70
CA LEU A 168 -22.61 -13.95 9.01
C LEU A 168 -21.20 -14.54 8.93
N LEU A 169 -20.91 -15.36 7.90
CA LEU A 169 -19.59 -15.91 7.65
C LEU A 169 -18.56 -14.82 7.34
N GLN A 170 -18.89 -13.84 6.49
CA GLN A 170 -18.02 -12.69 6.26
C GLN A 170 -17.78 -11.91 7.55
N LEU A 171 -18.84 -11.54 8.26
CA LEU A 171 -18.72 -10.73 9.49
C LEU A 171 -17.91 -11.47 10.56
N GLY A 172 -18.13 -12.78 10.71
CA GLY A 172 -17.37 -13.63 11.61
C GLY A 172 -15.90 -13.71 11.27
N LEU A 173 -15.56 -13.84 9.97
CA LEU A 173 -14.18 -13.85 9.51
C LEU A 173 -13.46 -12.54 9.82
N LEU A 174 -14.07 -11.40 9.52
CA LEU A 174 -13.45 -10.09 9.77
C LEU A 174 -13.36 -9.80 11.28
N GLN A 175 -14.35 -10.23 12.06
CA GLN A 175 -14.30 -10.13 13.53
C GLN A 175 -13.19 -11.01 14.12
N LEU A 176 -12.99 -12.21 13.59
CA LEU A 176 -11.91 -13.11 13.99
C LEU A 176 -10.53 -12.50 13.67
N ALA A 177 -10.37 -11.88 12.49
CA ALA A 177 -9.15 -11.16 12.11
C ALA A 177 -8.87 -9.97 13.04
N LEU A 178 -9.89 -9.19 13.40
CA LEU A 178 -9.74 -8.09 14.38
C LEU A 178 -9.40 -8.60 15.78
N GLN A 179 -9.99 -9.72 16.23
CA GLN A 179 -9.65 -10.34 17.51
C GLN A 179 -8.18 -10.74 17.56
N LEU A 180 -7.69 -11.44 16.52
CA LEU A 180 -6.26 -11.78 16.43
C LEU A 180 -5.39 -10.52 16.47
N ALA A 181 -5.76 -9.46 15.75
CA ALA A 181 -4.99 -8.22 15.76
C ALA A 181 -4.91 -7.62 17.18
N VAL A 182 -6.04 -7.54 17.89
CA VAL A 182 -6.10 -7.01 19.27
C VAL A 182 -5.27 -7.87 20.22
N GLU A 183 -5.34 -9.20 20.11
CA GLU A 183 -4.51 -10.15 20.88
C GLU A 183 -3.00 -9.89 20.69
N ASN A 184 -2.62 -9.32 19.55
CA ASN A 184 -1.24 -9.02 19.18
C ASN A 184 -0.87 -7.52 19.28
N GLY A 185 -1.66 -6.75 20.04
CA GLY A 185 -1.35 -5.37 20.41
C GLY A 185 -1.68 -4.34 19.33
N PHE A 186 -2.51 -4.68 18.35
CA PHE A 186 -3.03 -3.70 17.39
C PHE A 186 -4.17 -2.90 18.01
N VAL A 187 -4.22 -1.61 17.67
CA VAL A 187 -5.38 -0.76 17.94
C VAL A 187 -6.39 -0.94 16.81
N PRO A 188 -7.62 -1.42 17.08
CA PRO A 188 -8.64 -1.59 16.05
C PRO A 188 -9.21 -0.23 15.60
N MET A 189 -9.42 -0.07 14.31
CA MET A 189 -9.89 1.18 13.70
C MET A 189 -10.94 0.92 12.62
N ILE A 190 -11.86 1.87 12.47
CA ILE A 190 -12.77 1.96 11.33
C ILE A 190 -12.40 3.25 10.60
N PRO A 191 -11.53 3.22 9.58
CA PRO A 191 -11.06 4.42 8.91
C PRO A 191 -12.08 4.98 7.90
N PRO A 192 -11.98 6.27 7.53
CA PRO A 192 -12.70 6.81 6.38
C PRO A 192 -12.32 6.07 5.09
N VAL A 193 -13.31 5.82 4.22
CA VAL A 193 -13.09 5.18 2.90
C VAL A 193 -12.94 6.17 1.75
N LEU A 194 -13.14 7.46 2.02
CA LEU A 194 -12.86 8.56 1.10
C LEU A 194 -11.67 9.36 1.63
N VAL A 195 -10.64 9.50 0.80
CA VAL A 195 -9.40 10.18 1.18
C VAL A 195 -9.04 11.29 0.19
N ARG A 196 -8.28 12.27 0.67
CA ARG A 196 -7.78 13.38 -0.15
C ARG A 196 -6.64 12.92 -1.10
N PRO A 197 -6.40 13.62 -2.22
CA PRO A 197 -5.43 13.21 -3.23
C PRO A 197 -4.02 13.03 -2.67
N GLU A 198 -3.58 13.86 -1.74
CA GLU A 198 -2.24 13.79 -1.14
C GLU A 198 -2.02 12.51 -0.31
N VAL A 199 -3.06 11.99 0.34
CA VAL A 199 -2.99 10.74 1.10
C VAL A 199 -2.92 9.54 0.15
N MET A 200 -3.74 9.55 -0.91
CA MET A 200 -3.71 8.50 -1.95
C MET A 200 -2.38 8.51 -2.73
N SER A 201 -1.83 9.69 -3.01
CA SER A 201 -0.51 9.82 -3.63
C SER A 201 0.61 9.35 -2.71
N GLY A 202 0.51 9.66 -1.41
CA GLY A 202 1.54 9.33 -0.42
C GLY A 202 1.80 7.83 -0.25
N THR A 203 0.78 7.01 -0.48
CA THR A 203 0.85 5.55 -0.41
C THR A 203 1.36 4.90 -1.70
N GLY A 204 1.43 5.64 -2.81
CA GLY A 204 1.94 5.16 -4.11
C GLY A 204 0.87 4.64 -5.07
N PHE A 205 -0.42 4.83 -4.75
CA PHE A 205 -1.54 4.39 -5.60
C PHE A 205 -1.89 5.38 -6.71
N LEU A 206 -1.56 6.67 -6.57
CA LEU A 206 -1.64 7.62 -7.70
C LEU A 206 -0.35 7.55 -8.53
N GLY A 207 -0.50 7.25 -9.83
CA GLY A 207 0.60 6.94 -10.74
C GLY A 207 0.16 5.85 -11.72
N ALA A 208 0.96 4.78 -11.86
CA ALA A 208 0.65 3.64 -12.72
C ALA A 208 -0.70 2.95 -12.38
N HIS A 209 -1.11 3.00 -11.11
CA HIS A 209 -2.36 2.38 -10.63
C HIS A 209 -3.57 3.33 -10.59
N ALA A 210 -3.43 4.58 -11.06
CA ALA A 210 -4.50 5.57 -10.95
C ALA A 210 -5.80 5.14 -11.66
N GLU A 211 -5.70 4.36 -12.74
CA GLU A 211 -6.86 3.84 -13.47
C GLU A 211 -7.65 2.80 -12.66
N GLU A 212 -7.06 2.19 -11.64
CA GLU A 212 -7.69 1.20 -10.78
C GLU A 212 -8.49 1.81 -9.62
N VAL A 213 -8.40 3.13 -9.40
CA VAL A 213 -8.99 3.82 -8.26
C VAL A 213 -10.23 4.60 -8.68
N TYR A 214 -11.32 4.49 -7.91
CA TYR A 214 -12.50 5.34 -8.09
C TYR A 214 -12.25 6.74 -7.53
N ARG A 215 -12.55 7.78 -8.32
CA ARG A 215 -12.52 9.18 -7.91
C ARG A 215 -13.95 9.75 -7.89
N VAL A 216 -14.27 10.46 -6.82
CA VAL A 216 -15.46 11.30 -6.70
C VAL A 216 -15.08 12.71 -7.13
N GLU A 217 -15.28 13.01 -8.42
CA GLU A 217 -14.75 14.24 -9.04
C GLU A 217 -15.29 15.53 -8.42
N ALA A 218 -16.56 15.55 -8.00
CA ALA A 218 -17.20 16.75 -7.45
C ALA A 218 -16.57 17.24 -6.15
N ASP A 219 -16.02 16.31 -5.35
CA ASP A 219 -15.43 16.58 -4.03
C ASP A 219 -13.90 16.46 -4.02
N ASP A 220 -13.32 16.02 -5.15
CA ASP A 220 -11.91 15.65 -5.28
C ASP A 220 -11.43 14.65 -4.23
N LEU A 221 -12.21 13.58 -4.03
CA LEU A 221 -11.91 12.50 -3.09
C LEU A 221 -11.76 11.16 -3.82
N TYR A 222 -10.98 10.26 -3.26
CA TYR A 222 -10.77 8.91 -3.79
C TYR A 222 -11.36 7.86 -2.86
N LEU A 223 -12.07 6.89 -3.42
CA LEU A 223 -12.45 5.68 -2.68
C LEU A 223 -11.23 4.77 -2.55
N VAL A 224 -11.00 4.28 -1.34
CA VAL A 224 -9.80 3.48 -1.03
C VAL A 224 -9.98 2.02 -1.44
N GLY A 225 -8.96 1.44 -2.07
CA GLY A 225 -8.89 0.00 -2.40
C GLY A 225 -8.39 -0.88 -1.25
N THR A 226 -8.03 -0.26 -0.12
CA THR A 226 -7.50 -0.89 1.10
C THR A 226 -7.54 0.11 2.26
N SER A 227 -7.75 -0.35 3.50
CA SER A 227 -7.57 0.44 4.72
C SER A 227 -6.12 0.92 4.92
N GLU A 228 -5.14 0.35 4.22
CA GLU A 228 -3.75 0.82 4.23
C GLU A 228 -3.65 2.33 3.94
N VAL A 229 -4.42 2.85 2.98
CA VAL A 229 -4.32 4.25 2.56
C VAL A 229 -4.67 5.25 3.68
N PRO A 230 -5.86 5.17 4.31
CA PRO A 230 -6.19 6.06 5.41
C PRO A 230 -5.36 5.77 6.67
N LEU A 231 -4.92 4.52 6.89
CA LEU A 231 -4.02 4.20 8.01
C LEU A 231 -2.65 4.82 7.83
N ALA A 232 -2.07 4.78 6.63
CA ALA A 232 -0.80 5.43 6.31
C ALA A 232 -0.90 6.97 6.44
N GLY A 233 -2.03 7.54 6.02
CA GLY A 233 -2.30 8.98 6.16
C GLY A 233 -2.60 9.45 7.58
N TYR A 234 -2.87 8.53 8.52
CA TYR A 234 -3.31 8.85 9.88
C TYR A 234 -2.30 9.72 10.62
N HIS A 235 -1.00 9.49 10.40
CA HIS A 235 0.11 10.26 10.97
C HIS A 235 0.86 11.11 9.93
N SER A 236 0.16 11.60 8.90
CA SER A 236 0.76 12.54 7.95
C SER A 236 1.26 13.79 8.68
N ASP A 237 2.46 14.25 8.33
CA ASP A 237 3.10 15.46 8.90
C ASP A 237 3.41 15.41 10.41
N GLU A 238 3.39 14.22 11.01
CA GLU A 238 3.65 14.02 12.44
C GLU A 238 5.07 13.54 12.76
N ILE A 239 5.48 13.77 14.02
CA ILE A 239 6.66 13.16 14.63
C ILE A 239 6.18 12.20 15.73
N LEU A 240 6.22 10.92 15.43
CA LEU A 240 5.78 9.82 16.28
C LEU A 240 6.69 9.64 17.51
N ASP A 241 6.08 9.17 18.58
CA ASP A 241 6.78 8.54 19.71
C ASP A 241 6.77 7.01 19.50
N LEU A 242 7.95 6.46 19.21
CA LEU A 242 8.17 5.02 19.04
C LEU A 242 8.96 4.42 20.22
N SER A 243 9.11 5.16 21.33
CA SER A 243 9.91 4.72 22.49
C SER A 243 9.35 3.48 23.19
N ALA A 244 8.03 3.25 23.07
CA ALA A 244 7.34 2.07 23.56
C ALA A 244 7.29 0.91 22.54
N GLY A 245 7.92 1.07 21.37
CA GLY A 245 7.91 0.11 20.27
C GLY A 245 7.04 0.55 19.08
N PRO A 246 6.79 -0.37 18.12
CA PRO A 246 5.99 -0.10 16.93
C PRO A 246 4.55 0.32 17.25
N LEU A 247 4.00 1.26 16.49
CA LEU A 247 2.56 1.56 16.49
C LEU A 247 1.87 0.62 15.51
N ARG A 248 0.90 -0.16 15.99
CA ARG A 248 0.18 -1.17 15.20
C ARG A 248 -1.31 -0.85 15.16
N TYR A 249 -1.88 -0.81 13.96
CA TYR A 249 -3.28 -0.47 13.71
C TYR A 249 -3.97 -1.52 12.86
N ALA A 250 -5.19 -1.92 13.21
CA ALA A 250 -5.99 -2.88 12.46
C ALA A 250 -7.25 -2.19 11.91
N GLY A 251 -7.24 -1.81 10.64
CA GLY A 251 -8.34 -1.10 9.99
C GLY A 251 -9.32 -2.06 9.35
N TRP A 252 -10.61 -1.97 9.72
CA TRP A 252 -11.70 -2.60 8.98
C TRP A 252 -12.39 -1.57 8.08
N SER A 253 -12.36 -1.80 6.77
CA SER A 253 -13.17 -1.02 5.82
C SER A 253 -13.70 -1.84 4.65
N SER A 254 -14.74 -1.30 4.00
CA SER A 254 -15.01 -1.62 2.60
C SER A 254 -13.90 -1.05 1.72
N CYS A 255 -13.58 -1.81 0.67
CA CYS A 255 -12.49 -1.56 -0.27
C CYS A 255 -13.07 -1.52 -1.68
N PHE A 256 -12.62 -0.57 -2.49
CA PHE A 256 -13.15 -0.29 -3.82
C PHE A 256 -12.04 -0.34 -4.88
N ARG A 257 -12.23 -1.15 -5.92
CA ARG A 257 -11.30 -1.26 -7.05
C ARG A 257 -12.06 -1.21 -8.37
N ARG A 258 -11.58 -0.42 -9.33
CA ARG A 258 -12.17 -0.35 -10.67
C ARG A 258 -11.93 -1.62 -11.48
N GLU A 259 -10.91 -2.41 -11.11
CA GLU A 259 -10.53 -3.63 -11.83
C GLU A 259 -10.36 -3.41 -13.34
N ALA A 260 -9.92 -2.19 -13.71
CA ALA A 260 -9.66 -1.80 -15.09
C ALA A 260 -8.54 -2.68 -15.66
N GLY A 261 -8.69 -3.16 -16.90
CA GLY A 261 -7.67 -3.99 -17.56
C GLY A 261 -7.76 -5.49 -17.30
N SER A 262 -8.57 -5.96 -16.34
CA SER A 262 -8.75 -7.39 -16.05
C SER A 262 -9.78 -8.12 -16.95
N TYR A 263 -9.96 -7.66 -18.20
CA TYR A 263 -10.97 -8.19 -19.11
C TYR A 263 -10.82 -9.70 -19.31
N GLY A 264 -11.81 -10.48 -18.87
CA GLY A 264 -11.88 -11.93 -19.05
C GLY A 264 -11.16 -12.79 -17.99
N LYS A 265 -10.37 -12.21 -17.07
CA LYS A 265 -9.75 -12.95 -15.95
C LYS A 265 -10.66 -12.96 -14.71
N ASP A 266 -10.77 -14.11 -14.06
CA ASP A 266 -11.47 -14.34 -12.78
C ASP A 266 -12.87 -13.71 -12.68
N THR A 267 -13.62 -13.70 -13.78
CA THR A 267 -14.89 -12.96 -13.89
C THR A 267 -16.07 -13.64 -13.19
N ARG A 268 -15.90 -14.88 -12.74
CA ARG A 268 -16.94 -15.69 -12.09
C ARG A 268 -16.82 -15.61 -10.57
N GLY A 269 -17.95 -15.36 -9.92
CA GLY A 269 -18.06 -15.34 -8.46
C GLY A 269 -17.47 -14.10 -7.81
N ILE A 270 -16.80 -14.29 -6.66
CA ILE A 270 -16.39 -13.19 -5.75
C ILE A 270 -14.86 -13.07 -5.55
N ILE A 271 -14.06 -13.66 -6.44
CA ILE A 271 -12.59 -13.58 -6.39
C ILE A 271 -12.09 -12.17 -6.73
N ARG A 272 -12.67 -11.57 -7.78
CA ARG A 272 -12.30 -10.27 -8.34
C ARG A 272 -13.54 -9.40 -8.53
N VAL A 273 -13.72 -8.45 -7.62
CA VAL A 273 -14.96 -7.67 -7.46
C VAL A 273 -14.68 -6.19 -7.24
N HIS A 274 -15.65 -5.34 -7.53
CA HIS A 274 -15.49 -3.89 -7.34
C HIS A 274 -15.52 -3.46 -5.89
N GLN A 275 -16.20 -4.22 -5.03
CA GLN A 275 -16.35 -3.96 -3.62
C GLN A 275 -16.15 -5.24 -2.81
N PHE A 276 -15.32 -5.16 -1.77
CA PHE A 276 -15.09 -6.22 -0.79
C PHE A 276 -14.75 -5.59 0.57
N ASP A 277 -14.81 -6.36 1.65
CA ASP A 277 -14.43 -5.89 2.98
C ASP A 277 -13.11 -6.53 3.41
N LYS A 278 -12.28 -5.77 4.14
CA LYS A 278 -10.95 -6.20 4.57
C LYS A 278 -10.60 -5.69 5.95
N VAL A 279 -9.88 -6.51 6.71
CA VAL A 279 -9.11 -6.09 7.89
C VAL A 279 -7.64 -6.00 7.50
N GLU A 280 -7.09 -4.81 7.54
CA GLU A 280 -5.70 -4.51 7.23
C GLU A 280 -4.91 -4.24 8.51
N GLY A 281 -3.83 -4.97 8.75
CA GLY A 281 -2.81 -4.59 9.71
C GLY A 281 -1.88 -3.55 9.09
N PHE A 282 -1.60 -2.47 9.81
CA PHE A 282 -0.66 -1.42 9.42
C PHE A 282 0.28 -1.11 10.58
N VAL A 283 1.57 -0.96 10.30
CA VAL A 283 2.60 -0.74 11.32
C VAL A 283 3.45 0.47 10.97
N TYR A 284 3.67 1.34 11.96
CA TYR A 284 4.75 2.31 11.95
C TYR A 284 5.84 1.87 12.92
N CYS A 285 7.09 1.79 12.46
CA CYS A 285 8.20 1.38 13.31
C CYS A 285 9.50 2.13 12.96
N GLU A 286 10.52 1.95 13.80
CA GLU A 286 11.88 2.32 13.42
C GLU A 286 12.35 1.42 12.26
N PRO A 287 13.12 1.93 11.29
CA PRO A 287 13.61 1.14 10.16
C PRO A 287 14.35 -0.14 10.56
N ALA A 288 15.04 -0.15 11.71
CA ALA A 288 15.75 -1.32 12.23
C ALA A 288 14.82 -2.48 12.62
N HIS A 289 13.54 -2.22 12.87
CA HIS A 289 12.54 -3.22 13.23
C HIS A 289 11.64 -3.64 12.06
N ALA A 290 11.80 -3.03 10.88
CA ALA A 290 10.89 -3.26 9.76
C ALA A 290 10.86 -4.72 9.31
N GLU A 291 12.02 -5.36 9.13
CA GLU A 291 12.08 -6.77 8.72
C GLU A 291 11.43 -7.71 9.75
N SER A 292 11.65 -7.49 11.06
CA SER A 292 11.01 -8.30 12.10
C SER A 292 9.50 -8.10 12.13
N GLU A 293 9.01 -6.87 11.96
CA GLU A 293 7.56 -6.61 11.90
C GLU A 293 6.92 -7.20 10.65
N HIS A 294 7.65 -7.27 9.53
CA HIS A 294 7.17 -7.94 8.31
C HIS A 294 6.98 -9.43 8.54
N GLN A 295 7.92 -10.07 9.24
CA GLN A 295 7.79 -11.48 9.64
C GLN A 295 6.66 -11.70 10.65
N HIS A 296 6.43 -10.77 11.58
CA HIS A 296 5.28 -10.85 12.49
C HIS A 296 3.95 -10.77 11.73
N LEU A 297 3.81 -9.84 10.78
CA LEU A 297 2.63 -9.74 9.90
C LEU A 297 2.38 -11.04 9.14
N LEU A 298 3.42 -11.62 8.53
CA LEU A 298 3.33 -12.92 7.86
C LEU A 298 2.91 -14.03 8.85
N GLY A 299 3.44 -14.02 10.06
CA GLY A 299 3.06 -14.97 11.13
C GLY A 299 1.57 -14.91 11.47
N TRP A 300 1.01 -13.70 11.67
CA TRP A 300 -0.41 -13.53 11.96
C TRP A 300 -1.32 -13.91 10.78
N GLN A 301 -0.87 -13.68 9.55
CA GLN A 301 -1.57 -14.16 8.35
C GLN A 301 -1.66 -15.69 8.34
N ARG A 302 -0.53 -16.38 8.62
CA ARG A 302 -0.49 -17.84 8.72
C ARG A 302 -1.37 -18.37 9.85
N GLU A 303 -1.43 -17.67 10.98
CA GLU A 303 -2.33 -18.02 12.08
C GLU A 303 -3.81 -17.93 11.67
N MET A 304 -4.21 -16.87 10.98
CA MET A 304 -5.57 -16.76 10.45
C MET A 304 -5.90 -17.86 9.43
N LEU A 305 -4.97 -18.19 8.54
CA LEU A 305 -5.14 -19.30 7.59
C LEU A 305 -5.30 -20.65 8.29
N ALA A 306 -4.56 -20.87 9.38
CA ALA A 306 -4.76 -22.04 10.23
C ALA A 306 -6.15 -22.05 10.90
N ARG A 307 -6.64 -20.90 11.40
CA ARG A 307 -7.97 -20.77 12.00
C ARG A 307 -9.12 -21.04 11.01
N ILE A 308 -8.92 -20.83 9.71
CA ILE A 308 -9.88 -21.18 8.66
C ILE A 308 -9.62 -22.54 7.99
N GLU A 309 -8.61 -23.28 8.45
CA GLU A 309 -8.35 -24.68 8.11
C GLU A 309 -8.11 -24.94 6.60
N VAL A 310 -7.45 -24.03 5.88
CA VAL A 310 -7.18 -24.19 4.43
C VAL A 310 -5.72 -24.56 4.14
N PRO A 311 -5.45 -25.44 3.15
CA PRO A 311 -4.09 -25.66 2.67
C PRO A 311 -3.63 -24.46 1.83
N TYR A 312 -2.38 -24.05 2.02
CA TYR A 312 -1.83 -22.85 1.38
C TYR A 312 -0.33 -22.97 1.11
N ARG A 313 0.19 -22.07 0.27
CA ARG A 313 1.62 -21.84 0.09
C ARG A 313 1.98 -20.41 0.46
N VAL A 314 3.23 -20.19 0.83
CA VAL A 314 3.81 -18.85 1.02
C VAL A 314 4.80 -18.59 -0.10
N ILE A 315 4.66 -17.45 -0.76
CA ILE A 315 5.54 -17.03 -1.85
C ILE A 315 6.23 -15.71 -1.53
N ASP A 316 7.50 -15.59 -1.93
CA ASP A 316 8.24 -14.33 -2.01
C ASP A 316 8.04 -13.75 -3.40
N ILE A 317 7.44 -12.57 -3.44
CA ILE A 317 6.95 -11.98 -4.68
C ILE A 317 8.13 -11.39 -5.45
N ALA A 318 8.16 -11.65 -6.75
CA ALA A 318 9.18 -11.11 -7.63
C ALA A 318 9.07 -9.59 -7.75
N ALA A 319 10.21 -8.94 -7.98
CA ALA A 319 10.36 -7.49 -7.99
C ALA A 319 9.38 -6.78 -8.94
N GLY A 320 9.08 -7.36 -10.10
CA GLY A 320 8.15 -6.80 -11.08
C GLY A 320 6.68 -6.82 -10.65
N ASP A 321 6.32 -7.59 -9.62
CA ASP A 321 4.95 -7.68 -9.06
C ASP A 321 4.81 -7.05 -7.66
N LEU A 322 5.86 -6.39 -7.14
CA LEU A 322 5.80 -5.74 -5.82
C LEU A 322 4.85 -4.53 -5.76
N GLY A 323 4.51 -3.94 -6.91
CA GLY A 323 3.92 -2.60 -6.98
C GLY A 323 4.92 -1.52 -6.56
N SER A 324 4.50 -0.25 -6.61
CA SER A 324 5.42 0.88 -6.45
C SER A 324 5.98 1.02 -5.03
N SER A 325 5.26 0.56 -4.01
CA SER A 325 5.54 0.87 -2.59
C SER A 325 6.30 -0.18 -1.81
N ALA A 326 6.09 -1.47 -2.07
CA ALA A 326 6.73 -2.54 -1.32
C ALA A 326 8.21 -2.66 -1.72
N ALA A 327 9.11 -2.75 -0.76
CA ALA A 327 10.50 -3.16 -0.97
C ALA A 327 10.65 -4.69 -0.93
N ARG A 328 9.71 -5.38 -0.27
CA ARG A 328 9.54 -6.84 -0.29
C ARG A 328 8.09 -7.17 0.08
N LYS A 329 7.52 -8.21 -0.54
CA LYS A 329 6.13 -8.62 -0.35
C LYS A 329 6.07 -10.14 -0.25
N PHE A 330 5.29 -10.65 0.71
CA PHE A 330 4.98 -12.07 0.81
C PHE A 330 3.49 -12.25 0.64
N ASP A 331 3.10 -13.23 -0.16
CA ASP A 331 1.71 -13.60 -0.31
C ASP A 331 1.48 -15.01 0.24
N CYS A 332 0.36 -15.18 0.96
CA CYS A 332 -0.13 -16.51 1.29
C CYS A 332 -1.29 -16.83 0.35
N GLU A 333 -1.10 -17.89 -0.43
CA GLU A 333 -2.05 -18.31 -1.45
C GLU A 333 -2.69 -19.63 -1.04
N ALA A 334 -4.01 -19.67 -0.91
CA ALA A 334 -4.73 -20.88 -0.53
C ALA A 334 -5.14 -21.70 -1.77
N TRP A 335 -5.21 -23.01 -1.60
CA TRP A 335 -5.64 -23.91 -2.65
C TRP A 335 -7.09 -23.67 -3.04
N VAL A 336 -7.37 -23.68 -4.35
CA VAL A 336 -8.73 -23.58 -4.92
C VAL A 336 -9.02 -24.86 -5.71
N PRO A 337 -9.73 -25.84 -5.12
CA PRO A 337 -9.97 -27.16 -5.71
C PRO A 337 -10.45 -27.15 -7.15
N THR A 338 -11.42 -26.29 -7.49
CA THR A 338 -11.97 -26.25 -8.86
C THR A 338 -11.00 -25.72 -9.90
N GLN A 339 -9.99 -24.96 -9.49
CA GLN A 339 -8.99 -24.38 -10.39
C GLN A 339 -7.70 -25.19 -10.44
N GLY A 340 -7.51 -26.15 -9.53
CA GLY A 340 -6.28 -26.95 -9.45
C GLY A 340 -5.02 -26.10 -9.21
N THR A 341 -5.15 -24.97 -8.51
CA THR A 341 -4.05 -24.04 -8.24
C THR A 341 -4.24 -23.29 -6.92
N TYR A 342 -3.19 -22.62 -6.46
CA TYR A 342 -3.23 -21.69 -5.34
C TYR A 342 -3.63 -20.28 -5.80
N ARG A 343 -4.38 -19.55 -4.95
CA ARG A 343 -4.79 -18.16 -5.18
C ARG A 343 -4.54 -17.30 -3.96
N GLU A 344 -4.05 -16.08 -4.19
CA GLU A 344 -3.81 -15.06 -3.16
C GLU A 344 -5.02 -14.84 -2.25
N LEU A 345 -4.82 -15.11 -0.95
CA LEU A 345 -5.73 -14.72 0.12
C LEU A 345 -5.19 -13.55 0.93
N THR A 346 -3.87 -13.49 1.12
CA THR A 346 -3.21 -12.43 1.88
C THR A 346 -1.97 -11.95 1.17
N SER A 347 -1.65 -10.69 1.42
CA SER A 347 -0.38 -10.08 1.08
C SER A 347 0.14 -9.29 2.27
N THR A 348 1.45 -9.27 2.50
CA THR A 348 2.10 -8.37 3.46
C THR A 348 3.35 -7.75 2.86
N SER A 349 3.49 -6.44 3.04
CA SER A 349 4.56 -5.64 2.46
C SER A 349 5.37 -4.90 3.51
N ASN A 350 6.69 -4.90 3.32
CA ASN A 350 7.58 -3.92 3.94
C ASN A 350 7.80 -2.77 2.97
N CYS A 351 7.27 -1.58 3.30
CA CYS A 351 7.40 -0.39 2.45
C CYS A 351 8.63 0.46 2.82
N THR A 352 9.49 -0.03 3.72
CA THR A 352 10.62 0.70 4.30
C THR A 352 10.19 2.13 4.66
N THR A 353 10.95 3.15 4.24
CA THR A 353 10.61 4.55 4.52
C THR A 353 9.77 5.20 3.41
N PHE A 354 9.34 4.46 2.38
CA PHE A 354 8.82 5.02 1.13
C PHE A 354 7.55 5.84 1.29
N GLN A 355 6.57 5.32 2.03
CA GLN A 355 5.29 5.99 2.28
C GLN A 355 5.47 7.12 3.29
N ALA A 356 6.17 6.85 4.39
CA ALA A 356 6.50 7.85 5.41
C ALA A 356 7.25 9.07 4.85
N ARG A 357 8.11 8.90 3.85
CA ARG A 357 8.76 10.02 3.14
C ARG A 357 7.75 10.88 2.37
N ARG A 358 6.76 10.28 1.70
CA ARG A 358 5.75 11.04 0.97
C ARG A 358 4.74 11.72 1.89
N LEU A 359 4.44 11.11 3.03
CA LEU A 359 3.48 11.59 4.03
C LEU A 359 4.16 12.39 5.15
N ALA A 360 5.46 12.68 5.03
CA ALA A 360 6.25 13.42 6.01
C ALA A 360 6.22 12.86 7.46
N THR A 361 5.89 11.57 7.63
CA THR A 361 5.81 10.90 8.93
C THR A 361 7.21 10.56 9.45
N ARG A 362 7.54 11.07 10.63
CA ARG A 362 8.86 10.94 11.25
C ARG A 362 8.76 10.40 12.66
N TYR A 363 9.88 10.06 13.28
CA TYR A 363 10.01 9.77 14.71
C TYR A 363 11.28 10.44 15.24
N ARG A 364 11.48 10.49 16.56
CA ARG A 364 12.76 10.94 17.14
C ARG A 364 13.63 9.74 17.48
N ASP A 365 14.86 9.75 16.99
CA ASP A 365 15.86 8.76 17.43
C ASP A 365 16.28 9.00 18.89
N ALA A 366 17.14 8.10 19.42
CA ALA A 366 17.67 8.19 20.78
C ALA A 366 18.43 9.51 21.07
N ASN A 367 18.85 10.26 20.05
CA ASN A 367 19.51 11.56 20.18
C ASN A 367 18.54 12.75 19.99
N GLY A 368 17.23 12.48 19.89
CA GLY A 368 16.19 13.49 19.68
C GLY A 368 16.09 14.02 18.25
N LYS A 369 16.87 13.46 17.30
CA LYS A 369 16.85 13.92 15.90
C LYS A 369 15.67 13.30 15.15
N PRO A 370 14.93 14.08 14.36
CA PRO A 370 13.89 13.55 13.50
C PRO A 370 14.47 12.59 12.44
N GLN A 371 13.94 11.37 12.39
CA GLN A 371 14.22 10.35 11.39
C GLN A 371 12.90 9.94 10.70
N THR A 372 12.96 9.43 9.48
CA THR A 372 11.75 8.93 8.79
C THR A 372 11.39 7.55 9.32
N ALA A 373 10.11 7.35 9.69
CA ALA A 373 9.62 6.05 10.13
C ALA A 373 9.58 5.04 8.97
N ALA A 374 9.60 3.75 9.29
CA ALA A 374 9.24 2.71 8.33
C ALA A 374 7.74 2.36 8.44
N THR A 375 7.16 1.94 7.32
CA THR A 375 5.76 1.48 7.26
C THR A 375 5.65 0.07 6.70
N LEU A 376 4.71 -0.68 7.26
CA LEU A 376 4.35 -2.03 6.80
C LEU A 376 2.85 -2.19 6.77
N ASN A 377 2.39 -3.11 5.92
CA ASN A 377 0.98 -3.47 5.84
C ASN A 377 0.81 -4.98 5.64
N GLY A 378 -0.35 -5.51 6.01
CA GLY A 378 -0.69 -6.90 5.77
C GLY A 378 -2.19 -7.18 5.89
N THR A 379 -2.74 -7.92 4.94
CA THR A 379 -4.14 -8.37 4.99
C THR A 379 -4.32 -9.43 6.08
N LEU A 380 -5.13 -9.16 7.10
CA LEU A 380 -5.44 -10.13 8.18
C LEU A 380 -6.71 -10.94 7.90
N GLY A 381 -7.59 -10.43 7.03
CA GLY A 381 -8.77 -11.14 6.55
C GLY A 381 -9.50 -10.31 5.50
N THR A 382 -10.10 -10.96 4.51
CA THR A 382 -10.85 -10.29 3.43
C THR A 382 -11.99 -11.17 2.93
N THR A 383 -13.03 -10.58 2.33
CA THR A 383 -14.15 -11.30 1.73
C THR A 383 -13.72 -12.44 0.79
N ARG A 384 -12.59 -12.28 0.07
CA ARG A 384 -12.09 -13.30 -0.87
C ARG A 384 -11.88 -14.67 -0.20
N TRP A 385 -11.60 -14.73 1.10
CA TRP A 385 -11.35 -15.99 1.80
C TRP A 385 -12.58 -16.91 1.83
N LEU A 386 -13.78 -16.36 1.66
CA LEU A 386 -15.00 -17.16 1.49
C LEU A 386 -14.87 -18.16 0.34
N VAL A 387 -14.14 -17.81 -0.73
CA VAL A 387 -13.88 -18.70 -1.87
C VAL A 387 -13.18 -19.98 -1.40
N SER A 388 -12.06 -19.84 -0.70
CA SER A 388 -11.28 -20.98 -0.22
C SER A 388 -12.00 -21.74 0.89
N ILE A 389 -12.75 -21.06 1.77
CA ILE A 389 -13.55 -21.71 2.81
C ILE A 389 -14.64 -22.59 2.16
N LEU A 390 -15.40 -22.05 1.21
CA LEU A 390 -16.48 -22.79 0.56
C LEU A 390 -15.93 -23.99 -0.23
N GLU A 391 -14.89 -23.80 -1.02
CA GLU A 391 -14.40 -24.88 -1.88
C GLU A 391 -13.62 -25.97 -1.12
N ASN A 392 -12.84 -25.63 -0.09
CA ASN A 392 -12.04 -26.63 0.64
C ASN A 392 -12.85 -27.42 1.68
N HIS A 393 -13.95 -26.86 2.19
CA HIS A 393 -14.76 -27.48 3.25
C HIS A 393 -16.09 -28.08 2.76
N GLN A 394 -16.30 -28.12 1.44
CA GLN A 394 -17.48 -28.73 0.82
C GLN A 394 -17.57 -30.23 1.11
N GLN A 395 -18.80 -30.72 1.24
CA GLN A 395 -19.14 -32.12 1.44
C GLN A 395 -19.79 -32.72 0.18
N PRO A 396 -19.81 -34.05 0.02
CA PRO A 396 -20.41 -34.69 -1.15
C PRO A 396 -21.89 -34.36 -1.41
N ASP A 397 -22.64 -33.99 -0.37
CA ASP A 397 -24.06 -33.60 -0.47
C ASP A 397 -24.27 -32.13 -0.85
N GLY A 398 -23.19 -31.34 -0.99
CA GLY A 398 -23.22 -29.91 -1.30
C GLY A 398 -23.32 -29.00 -0.07
N SER A 399 -23.37 -29.56 1.14
CA SER A 399 -23.18 -28.78 2.36
C SER A 399 -21.71 -28.33 2.52
N VAL A 400 -21.46 -27.31 3.33
CA VAL A 400 -20.10 -26.83 3.62
C VAL A 400 -19.88 -26.79 5.12
N ARG A 401 -18.81 -27.45 5.59
CA ARG A 401 -18.40 -27.38 7.00
C ARG A 401 -17.88 -25.96 7.30
N VAL A 402 -18.36 -25.37 8.39
CA VAL A 402 -17.84 -24.11 8.91
C VAL A 402 -16.57 -24.41 9.73
N PRO A 403 -15.42 -23.75 9.46
CA PRO A 403 -14.22 -23.90 10.29
C PRO A 403 -14.53 -23.63 11.76
N ALA A 404 -13.90 -24.38 12.67
CA ALA A 404 -14.29 -24.37 14.10
C ALA A 404 -14.22 -22.97 14.72
N ALA A 405 -13.22 -22.17 14.34
CA ALA A 405 -13.06 -20.79 14.81
C ALA A 405 -14.18 -19.85 14.36
N LEU A 406 -14.92 -20.18 13.30
CA LEU A 406 -15.99 -19.36 12.74
C LEU A 406 -17.39 -19.76 13.24
N VAL A 407 -17.55 -20.98 13.77
CA VAL A 407 -18.84 -21.48 14.29
C VAL A 407 -19.52 -20.51 15.29
N PRO A 408 -18.81 -19.90 16.26
CA PRO A 408 -19.44 -18.97 17.20
C PRO A 408 -20.05 -17.72 16.55
N PHE A 409 -19.56 -17.33 15.37
CA PHE A 409 -20.04 -16.15 14.64
C PHE A 409 -21.14 -16.49 13.63
N VAL A 410 -21.04 -17.65 13.00
CA VAL A 410 -22.01 -18.12 11.99
C VAL A 410 -23.25 -18.73 12.64
N GLY A 411 -23.09 -19.34 13.81
CA GLY A 411 -24.17 -19.97 14.59
C GLY A 411 -24.52 -21.39 14.15
N THR A 412 -23.68 -22.04 13.35
CA THR A 412 -23.83 -23.43 12.90
C THR A 412 -22.46 -24.03 12.55
N GLU A 413 -22.34 -25.35 12.67
CA GLU A 413 -21.16 -26.12 12.22
C GLU A 413 -21.23 -26.48 10.73
N LEU A 414 -22.43 -26.45 10.15
CA LEU A 414 -22.70 -26.87 8.79
C LEU A 414 -23.59 -25.85 8.07
N LEU A 415 -23.20 -25.47 6.85
CA LEU A 415 -24.00 -24.67 5.93
C LEU A 415 -24.79 -25.63 5.03
N GLU A 416 -26.10 -25.67 5.24
CA GLU A 416 -27.04 -26.48 4.49
C GLU A 416 -28.13 -25.57 3.92
N PRO A 417 -28.80 -25.96 2.81
CA PRO A 417 -30.01 -25.29 2.37
C PRO A 417 -31.04 -25.24 3.50
N ALA A 418 -31.71 -24.11 3.65
CA ALA A 418 -32.72 -23.88 4.69
C ALA A 418 -33.98 -24.74 4.51
#